data_AF-A0A940BWI7-F1
#
_entry.id   AF-A0A940BWI7-F1
#
_cell.length_a   1.000
_cell.length_b   1.000
_cell.length_c   1.000
_cell.angle_alpha   90.00
_cell.angle_beta   90.00
_cell.angle_gamma   90.00
#
_symmetry.space_group_name_H-M   'P 1'
#
loop_
_entity.id
_entity.type
_entity.pdbx_description
1 polymer ?
#
loop_
_entity_poly.entity_id
_entity_poly.type
_entity_poly.pdbx_seq_one_letter_code
_entity_poly.pdbx_strand_id
1 'polypeptide(L)' 'MKKALKVLCKIAAIAGAVYAALFAVFYFDLDGKALFKFVEPALVKHYDNMERRDPLTRPYGDKPTNE' A
#
# COMPACT_ATOMS: atom_id res chain seq x y z
N MET A 1 18.70 -42.14 -8.16
CA MET A 1 17.30 -41.81 -7.79
C MET A 1 17.20 -40.83 -6.62
N LYS A 2 17.69 -41.13 -5.42
CA LYS A 2 17.56 -40.25 -4.23
C LYS A 2 18.12 -38.83 -4.41
N LYS A 3 19.25 -38.66 -5.10
CA LYS A 3 19.86 -37.33 -5.36
C LYS A 3 19.03 -36.47 -6.32
N ALA A 4 18.55 -37.06 -7.42
CA ALA A 4 17.70 -36.36 -8.39
C ALA A 4 16.37 -35.92 -7.76
N LEU A 5 15.74 -36.79 -6.95
CA LEU A 5 14.53 -36.44 -6.20
C LEU A 5 14.80 -35.27 -5.22
N LYS A 6 15.95 -35.28 -4.54
CA LYS A 6 16.35 -34.22 -3.61
C LYS A 6 16.54 -32.87 -4.30
N VAL A 7 17.08 -32.88 -5.53
CA VAL A 7 17.22 -31.67 -6.35
C VAL A 7 15.85 -31.17 -6.82
N LEU A 8 14.99 -32.06 -7.32
CA LEU A 8 13.61 -31.72 -7.71
C LEU A 8 12.81 -31.11 -6.55
N CYS A 9 12.88 -31.70 -5.35
CA CYS A 9 12.21 -31.14 -4.16
C CYS A 9 12.74 -29.75 -3.80
N LYS A 10 14.04 -29.48 -3.94
CA LYS A 10 14.60 -28.15 -3.71
C LYS A 10 14.07 -27.13 -4.73
N ILE A 11 14.04 -27.51 -6.01
CA ILE A 11 13.52 -26.65 -7.07
C ILE A 11 12.04 -26.36 -6.82
N ALA A 12 11.24 -27.39 -6.51
CA ALA A 12 9.83 -27.23 -6.19
C ALA A 12 9.60 -26.34 -4.97
N ALA A 13 10.43 -26.46 -3.92
CA ALA A 13 10.35 -25.60 -2.74
C ALA A 13 10.66 -24.13 -3.08
N ILE A 14 11.70 -23.88 -3.87
CA ILE A 14 12.06 -22.51 -4.30
C ILE A 14 10.96 -21.94 -5.20
N ALA A 15 10.48 -22.71 -6.18
CA ALA A 15 9.40 -22.29 -7.06
C ALA A 15 8.11 -21.98 -6.27
N GLY A 16 7.77 -22.82 -5.30
CA GLY A 16 6.64 -22.60 -4.40
C GLY A 16 6.81 -21.34 -3.55
N ALA A 17 8.00 -21.09 -3.01
CA ALA A 17 8.29 -19.86 -2.25
C ALA A 17 8.20 -18.60 -3.12
N VAL A 18 8.76 -18.64 -4.33
CA VAL A 18 8.66 -17.53 -5.29
C VAL A 18 7.21 -17.29 -5.68
N TYR A 19 6.44 -18.35 -5.97
CA TYR A 19 5.02 -18.23 -6.30
C TYR A 19 4.21 -17.64 -5.14
N ALA A 20 4.45 -18.08 -3.91
CA ALA A 20 3.78 -17.54 -2.73
C ALA A 20 4.13 -16.05 -2.49
N ALA A 21 5.39 -15.65 -2.71
CA ALA A 21 5.81 -14.26 -2.61
C ALA A 21 5.12 -13.38 -3.67
N LEU A 22 5.13 -13.83 -4.94
CA LEU A 22 4.42 -13.14 -6.02
C LEU A 22 2.92 -13.05 -5.73
N PHE A 23 2.30 -14.14 -5.28
CA PHE A 23 0.89 -14.15 -4.88
C PHE A 23 0.62 -13.13 -3.78
N ALA A 24 1.46 -13.04 -2.75
CA ALA A 24 1.28 -12.05 -1.69
C ALA A 24 1.32 -10.62 -2.23
N VAL A 25 2.33 -10.29 -3.05
CA VAL A 25 2.42 -8.96 -3.69
C VAL A 25 1.17 -8.67 -4.49
N PHE A 26 0.77 -9.55 -5.41
CA PHE A 26 -0.42 -9.36 -6.23
C PHE A 26 -1.73 -9.31 -5.41
N TYR A 27 -1.86 -10.12 -4.37
CA TYR A 27 -3.06 -10.15 -3.53
C TYR A 27 -3.25 -8.84 -2.75
N PHE A 28 -2.17 -8.27 -2.24
CA PHE A 28 -2.24 -7.00 -1.50
C PHE A 28 -2.29 -5.77 -2.41
N ASP A 29 -1.69 -5.87 -3.61
CA ASP A 29 -1.62 -4.77 -4.59
C ASP A 29 -2.85 -4.70 -5.50
N LEU A 30 -3.23 -5.80 -6.18
CA LEU A 30 -4.37 -5.81 -7.12
C LEU A 30 -5.73 -5.57 -6.44
N ASP A 31 -5.91 -6.09 -5.23
CA ASP A 31 -7.15 -5.89 -4.47
C ASP A 31 -7.10 -4.63 -3.60
N GLY A 32 -6.05 -3.81 -3.77
CA GLY A 32 -5.85 -2.54 -3.05
C GLY A 32 -5.78 -2.69 -1.53
N LYS A 33 -5.64 -3.90 -0.98
CA LYS A 33 -5.75 -4.15 0.47
C LYS A 33 -4.68 -3.40 1.24
N ALA A 34 -3.48 -3.25 0.68
CA ALA A 34 -2.44 -2.45 1.32
C ALA A 34 -2.85 -0.97 1.38
N LEU A 35 -3.44 -0.44 0.31
CA LEU A 35 -3.96 0.92 0.23
C LEU A 35 -5.05 1.15 1.29
N PHE A 36 -6.09 0.33 1.30
CA PHE A 36 -7.24 0.51 2.20
C PHE A 36 -6.92 0.21 3.67
N LYS A 37 -6.02 -0.75 3.96
CA LYS A 37 -5.73 -1.14 5.35
C LYS A 37 -4.67 -0.29 6.04
N PHE A 38 -3.73 0.27 5.28
CA PHE A 38 -2.58 0.98 5.87
C PHE A 38 -2.48 2.42 5.38
N VAL A 39 -2.55 2.63 4.07
CA VAL A 39 -2.35 3.94 3.46
C VAL A 39 -3.51 4.87 3.80
N GLU A 40 -4.76 4.44 3.58
CA GLU A 40 -5.95 5.24 3.89
C GLU A 40 -6.01 5.65 5.37
N PRO A 41 -5.88 4.76 6.37
CA PRO A 41 -5.86 5.18 7.78
C PRO A 41 -4.73 6.16 8.12
N ALA A 42 -3.55 5.99 7.51
CA ALA A 42 -2.43 6.91 7.70
C ALA A 42 -2.73 8.30 7.12
N LEU A 43 -3.30 8.35 5.91
CA LEU A 43 -3.73 9.61 5.29
C LEU A 43 -4.85 10.25 6.09
N VAL A 44 -5.91 9.52 6.45
CA VAL A 44 -7.01 10.03 7.28
C VAL A 44 -6.46 10.63 8.56
N LYS A 45 -5.59 9.93 9.29
CA LYS A 45 -4.96 10.48 10.51
C LYS A 45 -4.13 11.75 10.24
N HIS A 46 -3.43 11.83 9.11
CA HIS A 46 -2.62 12.99 8.79
C HIS A 46 -3.46 14.20 8.36
N TYR A 47 -4.43 13.98 7.46
CA TYR A 47 -5.21 15.02 6.81
C TYR A 47 -6.44 15.45 7.62
N ASP A 48 -7.07 14.57 8.41
CA ASP A 48 -8.22 14.96 9.26
C ASP A 48 -7.80 15.79 10.46
N ASN A 49 -6.54 15.68 10.92
CA ASN A 49 -6.02 16.54 11.99
C ASN A 49 -5.51 17.89 11.48
N MET A 50 -5.64 18.18 10.18
CA MET A 50 -5.32 19.49 9.66
C MET A 50 -6.40 20.49 10.04
N GLU A 51 -5.98 21.63 10.56
CA GLU A 51 -6.89 22.72 10.88
C GLU A 51 -7.59 23.20 9.60
N ARG A 52 -8.90 22.94 9.49
CA ARG A 52 -9.70 23.45 8.37
C ARG A 52 -10.01 24.92 8.64
N ARG A 53 -9.45 25.81 7.82
CA ARG A 53 -9.85 27.23 7.83
C ARG A 53 -11.34 27.36 7.50
N ASP A 54 -12.10 27.97 8.39
CA ASP A 54 -13.51 28.29 8.16
C ASP A 54 -13.63 29.22 6.93
N PRO A 55 -14.30 28.78 5.85
CA PRO A 55 -14.47 29.61 4.66
C PRO A 55 -15.22 30.91 4.94
N LEU A 56 -16.03 30.99 6.00
CA LEU A 56 -16.81 32.17 6.38
C LEU A 56 -16.00 33.23 7.13
N THR A 57 -14.82 32.87 7.64
CA THR A 57 -13.90 33.82 8.29
C THR A 57 -13.00 34.54 7.29
N ARG A 58 -13.00 34.15 6.01
CA ARG A 58 -12.17 34.78 4.98
C ARG A 58 -12.85 36.05 4.44
N PRO A 59 -12.16 37.19 4.41
CA PRO A 59 -12.63 38.39 3.72
C PRO A 59 -12.87 38.11 2.23
N TYR A 60 -13.98 38.61 1.69
CA TYR A 60 -14.30 38.47 0.28
C TYR A 60 -13.34 39.33 -0.55
N GLY A 61 -12.40 38.70 -1.27
CA GLY A 61 -11.41 39.38 -2.11
C GLY A 61 -9.95 39.02 -1.83
N ASP A 62 -9.67 38.30 -0.74
CA ASP A 62 -8.33 37.77 -0.48
C ASP A 62 -8.00 36.69 -1.52
N LYS A 63 -7.16 37.04 -2.49
CA LYS A 63 -6.57 36.07 -3.42
C LYS A 63 -5.54 35.24 -2.66
N PRO A 64 -5.44 33.92 -2.89
CA PRO A 64 -4.32 33.16 -2.38
C PRO A 64 -3.05 33.77 -2.98
N THR A 65 -2.23 34.42 -2.14
CA THR A 65 -0.84 34.70 -2.47
C THR A 65 -0.15 33.35 -2.55
N ASN A 66 0.25 32.94 -3.75
CA ASN A 66 0.97 31.68 -3.96
C ASN A 66 2.24 31.71 -3.10
N GLU A 67 2.25 30.90 -2.03
CA GLU A 67 3.48 30.46 -1.36
C GLU A 67 4.11 29.30 -2.13
#